data_AF-A0A7S1Z5J5-F1
#
_entry.id   AF-A0A7S1Z5J5-F1
#
_cell.length_a   1.000
_cell.length_b   1.000
_cell.length_c   1.000
_cell.angle_alpha   90.00
_cell.angle_beta   90.00
_cell.angle_gamma   90.00
#
_symmetry.space_group_name_H-M   'P 1'
#
loop_
_entity.id
_entity.type
_entity.pdbx_description
1 polymer ?
#
loop_
_entity_poly.entity_id
_entity_poly.type
_entity_poly.pdbx_seq_one_letter_code
_entity_poly.pdbx_strand_id
1 'polypeptide(L)'
;SLRQMEREGSDPQTLLKYLRNALKEPDEPKYRQIRTANKTFFNGVWITAGRGMMHSLGFEENGAYVEMGPPEGGLPRERLEQMSAAVAELEAMVEAAEQKGGIRAHQQPRGADGYGRAGFGRVGMS
;
A
#
# COMPACT_ATOMS: atom_id res chain seq x y z
N SER A 1 4.59 0.49 -9.44
CA SER A 1 4.42 -0.90 -8.93
C SER A 1 4.35 -0.89 -7.40
N LEU A 2 3.84 -1.92 -6.72
CA LEU A 2 3.67 -1.93 -5.26
C LEU A 2 5.00 -1.72 -4.50
N ARG A 3 6.10 -2.32 -4.99
CA ARG A 3 7.44 -2.09 -4.45
C ARG A 3 7.90 -0.63 -4.54
N GLN A 4 7.41 0.09 -5.54
CA GLN A 4 7.67 1.52 -5.69
C GLN A 4 6.84 2.30 -4.65
N MET A 5 5.57 1.94 -4.45
CA MET A 5 4.73 2.53 -3.39
C MET A 5 5.31 2.31 -1.99
N GLU A 6 5.77 1.10 -1.68
CA GLU A 6 6.43 0.77 -0.40
C GLU A 6 7.75 1.54 -0.22
N ARG A 7 8.58 1.63 -1.28
CA ARG A 7 9.83 2.41 -1.26
C ARG A 7 9.60 3.91 -1.09
N GLU A 8 8.47 4.41 -1.59
CA GLU A 8 8.07 5.82 -1.55
C GLU A 8 7.16 6.12 -0.34
N GLY A 9 7.05 5.18 0.61
CA GLY A 9 6.38 5.37 1.91
C GLY A 9 4.85 5.35 1.85
N SER A 10 4.25 4.96 0.73
CA SER A 10 2.80 4.84 0.59
C SER A 10 2.27 3.58 1.26
N ASP A 11 1.15 3.71 1.97
CA ASP A 11 0.42 2.63 2.60
C ASP A 11 -0.73 2.15 1.67
N PRO A 12 -0.52 1.05 0.94
CA PRO A 12 -1.49 0.53 0.00
C PRO A 12 -2.76 0.00 0.68
N GLN A 13 -2.69 -0.44 1.94
CA GLN A 13 -3.87 -0.90 2.69
C GLN A 13 -4.76 0.28 3.07
N THR A 14 -4.16 1.38 3.51
CA THR A 14 -4.91 2.63 3.77
C THR A 14 -5.54 3.15 2.48
N LEU A 15 -4.82 3.14 1.36
CA LEU A 15 -5.38 3.54 0.07
C LEU A 15 -6.58 2.67 -0.34
N LEU A 16 -6.43 1.34 -0.30
CA LEU A 16 -7.51 0.39 -0.58
C LEU A 16 -8.75 0.65 0.26
N LYS A 17 -8.57 0.95 1.56
CA LYS A 17 -9.68 1.25 2.47
C LYS A 17 -10.51 2.44 1.98
N TYR A 18 -9.87 3.53 1.56
CA TYR A 18 -10.58 4.70 1.07
C TYR A 18 -11.31 4.43 -0.25
N LEU A 19 -10.65 3.74 -1.20
CA LEU A 19 -11.25 3.39 -2.48
C LEU A 19 -12.44 2.43 -2.33
N ARG A 20 -12.34 1.42 -1.46
CA ARG A 20 -13.44 0.50 -1.15
C ARG A 20 -14.63 1.21 -0.54
N ASN A 21 -14.40 2.17 0.36
CA ASN A 21 -15.48 2.95 0.94
C ASN A 21 -16.23 3.77 -0.13
N ALA A 22 -15.49 4.41 -1.03
CA ALA A 22 -16.07 5.17 -2.15
C ALA A 22 -16.82 4.26 -3.14
N LEU A 23 -16.39 3.01 -3.35
CA LEU A 23 -17.11 2.04 -4.19
C LEU A 23 -18.36 1.48 -3.52
N LYS A 24 -18.31 1.25 -2.20
CA LYS A 24 -19.40 0.60 -1.46
C LYS A 24 -20.61 1.51 -1.32
N GLU A 25 -20.38 2.79 -1.08
CA GLU A 25 -21.43 3.79 -0.91
C GLU A 25 -21.15 4.97 -1.86
N PRO A 26 -21.29 4.77 -3.18
CA PRO A 26 -20.84 5.72 -4.19
C PRO A 26 -21.70 6.97 -4.27
N ASP A 27 -22.90 6.95 -3.71
CA ASP A 27 -23.80 8.09 -3.65
C ASP A 27 -23.54 8.97 -2.42
N GLU A 28 -22.79 8.45 -1.44
CA GLU A 28 -22.58 9.12 -0.16
C GLU A 28 -21.30 9.97 -0.16
N PRO A 29 -21.42 11.32 -0.16
CA PRO A 29 -20.27 12.20 -0.37
C PRO A 29 -19.18 12.03 0.69
N LYS A 30 -19.55 11.67 1.93
CA LYS A 30 -18.62 11.46 3.04
C LYS A 30 -17.55 10.38 2.78
N TYR A 31 -17.78 9.44 1.86
CA TYR A 31 -16.77 8.44 1.48
C TYR A 31 -15.97 8.83 0.25
N ARG A 32 -16.47 9.78 -0.54
CA ARG A 32 -15.78 10.34 -1.70
C ARG A 32 -14.97 11.58 -1.34
N GLN A 33 -15.26 12.22 -0.20
CA GLN A 33 -14.58 13.41 0.30
C GLN A 33 -13.69 13.07 1.50
N ILE A 34 -12.39 13.19 1.31
CA ILE A 34 -11.39 12.83 2.31
C ILE A 34 -10.71 14.10 2.80
N ARG A 35 -10.78 14.37 4.11
CA ARG A 35 -10.08 15.50 4.72
C ARG A 35 -8.58 15.28 4.69
N THR A 36 -7.83 16.24 4.15
CA THR A 36 -6.35 16.25 4.20
C THR A 36 -5.83 16.33 5.65
N ALA A 37 -6.61 16.87 6.59
CA ALA A 37 -6.27 16.88 8.01
C ALA A 37 -6.31 15.49 8.67
N ASN A 38 -6.89 14.46 8.02
CA ASN A 38 -6.86 13.09 8.54
C ASN A 38 -5.43 12.55 8.47
N LYS A 39 -4.78 12.41 9.63
CA LYS A 39 -3.37 12.00 9.72
C LYS A 39 -3.06 10.66 9.06
N THR A 40 -3.96 9.68 9.16
CA THR A 40 -3.78 8.35 8.55
C THR A 40 -3.76 8.46 7.04
N PHE A 41 -4.75 9.16 6.46
CA PHE A 41 -4.78 9.43 5.03
C PHE A 41 -3.59 10.30 4.58
N PHE A 42 -3.32 11.37 5.32
CA PHE A 42 -2.31 12.34 4.94
C PHE A 42 -0.92 11.71 4.87
N ASN A 43 -0.51 11.02 5.93
CA ASN A 43 0.81 10.40 6.01
C ASN A 43 0.92 9.14 5.17
N GLY A 44 -0.14 8.31 5.11
CA GLY A 44 -0.10 7.02 4.42
C GLY A 44 -0.35 7.12 2.91
N VAL A 45 -1.02 8.18 2.45
CA VAL A 45 -1.43 8.30 1.04
C VAL A 45 -1.03 9.65 0.47
N TRP A 46 -1.47 10.75 1.10
CA TRP A 46 -1.47 12.07 0.44
C TRP A 46 -0.09 12.69 0.23
N ILE A 47 0.84 12.56 1.17
CA ILE A 47 2.21 13.08 1.02
C ILE A 47 3.17 12.07 0.39
N THR A 48 2.63 10.97 -0.14
CA THR A 48 3.38 9.85 -0.71
C THR A 48 3.05 9.71 -2.20
N ALA A 49 3.63 8.70 -2.84
CA ALA A 49 3.26 8.29 -4.19
C ALA A 49 1.76 8.00 -4.38
N GLY A 50 1.05 7.65 -3.29
CA GLY A 50 -0.38 7.39 -3.29
C GLY A 50 -1.21 8.56 -3.83
N ARG A 51 -0.74 9.81 -3.71
CA ARG A 51 -1.40 10.98 -4.30
C ARG A 51 -1.53 10.89 -5.82
N GLY A 52 -0.49 10.44 -6.51
CA GLY A 52 -0.54 10.26 -7.96
C GLY A 52 -1.61 9.24 -8.38
N MET A 53 -1.74 8.17 -7.59
CA MET A 53 -2.80 7.17 -7.81
C MET A 53 -4.19 7.78 -7.58
N MET A 54 -4.38 8.53 -6.49
CA MET A 54 -5.65 9.24 -6.22
C MET A 54 -6.05 10.13 -7.40
N HIS A 55 -5.13 10.95 -7.90
CA HIS A 55 -5.39 11.80 -9.07
C HIS A 55 -5.71 10.99 -10.33
N SER A 56 -4.98 9.90 -10.60
CA SER A 56 -5.24 9.06 -11.78
C SER A 56 -6.63 8.40 -11.76
N LEU A 57 -7.20 8.19 -10.57
CA LEU A 57 -8.55 7.63 -10.40
C LEU A 57 -9.65 8.69 -10.53
N GLY A 58 -9.28 9.98 -10.51
CA GLY A 58 -10.19 11.12 -10.62
C GLY A 58 -10.52 11.78 -9.28
N PHE A 59 -9.67 11.63 -8.26
CA PHE A 59 -9.74 12.49 -7.09
C PHE A 59 -9.04 13.83 -7.36
N GLU A 60 -9.68 14.91 -6.93
CA GLU A 60 -9.23 16.28 -7.10
C GLU A 60 -9.07 16.98 -5.75
N GLU A 61 -8.22 18.00 -5.72
CA GLU A 61 -8.04 18.84 -4.53
C GLU A 61 -9.12 19.92 -4.47
N ASN A 62 -9.87 19.94 -3.37
CA ASN A 62 -10.82 21.01 -3.08
C ASN A 62 -10.57 21.56 -1.68
N GLY A 63 -9.69 22.57 -1.60
CA GLY A 63 -9.31 23.23 -0.36
C GLY A 63 -8.74 22.25 0.67
N ALA A 64 -9.49 21.98 1.74
CA ALA A 64 -9.10 21.05 2.79
C ALA A 64 -9.41 19.56 2.48
N TYR A 65 -10.01 19.28 1.32
CA TYR A 65 -10.48 17.96 0.93
C TYR A 65 -9.79 17.45 -0.33
N VAL A 66 -9.78 16.13 -0.44
CA VAL A 66 -9.51 15.37 -1.65
C VAL A 66 -10.80 14.66 -2.00
N GLU A 67 -11.40 14.97 -3.15
CA GLU A 67 -12.75 14.52 -3.48
C GLU A 67 -12.90 13.95 -4.88
N MET A 68 -13.84 13.03 -5.05
CA MET A 68 -14.19 12.43 -6.34
C MET A 68 -15.63 12.72 -6.71
N GLY A 69 -15.80 13.30 -7.90
CA GLY A 69 -17.12 13.58 -8.48
C GLY A 69 -17.86 14.72 -7.76
N PRO A 70 -19.10 15.01 -8.19
CA PRO A 70 -19.87 16.11 -7.63
C PRO A 70 -20.23 15.86 -6.16
N PRO A 71 -20.45 16.92 -5.37
CA PRO A 71 -20.88 16.79 -3.97
C PRO A 71 -22.29 16.21 -3.84
N GLU A 72 -23.11 16.28 -4.89
CA GLU A 72 -24.45 15.69 -4.94
C GLU A 72 -24.56 14.69 -6.09
N GLY A 73 -25.29 13.60 -5.87
CA GLY A 73 -25.50 12.53 -6.84
C GLY A 73 -24.37 11.50 -6.89
N GLY A 74 -24.65 10.35 -7.50
CA GLY A 74 -23.73 9.23 -7.63
C GLY A 74 -22.56 9.46 -8.58
N LEU A 75 -21.55 8.61 -8.47
CA LEU A 75 -20.51 8.54 -9.50
C LEU A 75 -21.10 7.91 -10.77
N PRO A 76 -20.75 8.41 -11.96
CA PRO A 76 -21.22 7.80 -13.20
C PRO A 76 -20.70 6.36 -13.29
N ARG A 77 -21.49 5.48 -13.91
CA ARG A 77 -21.19 4.04 -14.03
C ARG A 77 -19.76 3.77 -14.53
N GLU A 78 -19.31 4.51 -15.54
CA GLU A 78 -17.96 4.40 -16.09
C GLU A 78 -16.87 4.64 -15.01
N ARG A 79 -17.08 5.60 -14.11
CA ARG A 79 -16.16 5.90 -13.02
C ARG A 79 -16.12 4.78 -11.99
N LEU A 80 -17.28 4.19 -11.70
CA LEU A 80 -17.37 3.02 -10.82
C LEU A 80 -16.65 1.81 -11.39
N GLU A 81 -16.78 1.57 -12.70
CA GLU A 81 -16.09 0.48 -13.39
C GLU A 81 -14.57 0.69 -13.36
N GLN A 82 -14.09 1.90 -13.64
CA GLN A 82 -12.65 2.23 -13.57
C GLN A 82 -12.10 2.09 -12.14
N MET A 83 -12.82 2.59 -11.14
CA MET A 83 -12.40 2.49 -9.74
C MET A 83 -12.44 1.04 -9.24
N SER A 84 -13.43 0.25 -9.66
CA SER A 84 -13.52 -1.18 -9.36
C SER A 84 -12.33 -1.96 -9.94
N ALA A 85 -11.97 -1.71 -11.19
CA ALA A 85 -10.80 -2.32 -11.82
C ALA A 85 -9.50 -1.97 -11.08
N ALA A 86 -9.32 -0.70 -10.71
CA ALA A 86 -8.14 -0.27 -9.97
C ALA A 86 -8.07 -0.87 -8.56
N VAL A 87 -9.21 -1.02 -7.87
CA VAL A 87 -9.27 -1.70 -6.57
C VAL A 87 -8.88 -3.16 -6.73
N ALA A 88 -9.43 -3.88 -7.71
CA ALA A 88 -9.08 -5.28 -7.96
C ALA A 88 -7.58 -5.46 -8.26
N GLU A 89 -6.98 -4.55 -9.04
CA GLU A 89 -5.54 -4.58 -9.31
C GLU A 89 -4.73 -4.35 -8.03
N LEU A 90 -5.08 -3.32 -7.24
CA LEU A 90 -4.38 -3.00 -6.01
C LEU A 90 -4.53 -4.10 -4.95
N GLU A 91 -5.69 -4.76 -4.87
CA GLU A 91 -5.94 -5.94 -4.03
C GLU A 91 -4.99 -7.09 -4.41
N ALA A 92 -4.96 -7.45 -5.69
CA ALA A 92 -4.07 -8.52 -6.18
C ALA A 92 -2.59 -8.19 -5.90
N MET A 93 -2.19 -6.92 -6.01
CA MET A 93 -0.85 -6.48 -5.67
C MET A 93 -0.54 -6.68 -4.18
N VAL A 94 -1.44 -6.22 -3.29
CA VAL A 94 -1.27 -6.33 -1.84
C VAL A 94 -1.20 -7.79 -1.41
N GLU A 95 -2.11 -8.63 -1.90
CA GLU A 95 -2.10 -10.08 -1.62
C GLU A 95 -0.80 -10.74 -2.09
N ALA A 96 -0.32 -10.40 -3.29
CA ALA A 96 0.93 -10.93 -3.81
C ALA A 96 2.16 -10.51 -3.00
N ALA A 97 2.15 -9.32 -2.39
CA ALA A 97 3.21 -8.89 -1.47
C ALA A 97 3.15 -9.62 -0.13
N GLU A 98 1.95 -9.82 0.43
CA GLU A 98 1.77 -10.58 1.66
C GLU A 98 2.26 -12.02 1.51
N GLN A 99 1.92 -12.69 0.39
CA GLN A 99 2.41 -14.03 0.07
C GLN A 99 3.94 -14.07 -0.08
N LYS A 100 4.55 -13.07 -0.72
CA LYS A 100 6.02 -12.97 -0.85
C LYS A 100 6.72 -12.64 0.47
N GLY A 101 6.08 -11.88 1.34
CA GLY A 101 6.52 -11.63 2.72
C GLY A 101 6.46 -12.89 3.57
N GLY A 102 5.43 -13.71 3.40
CA GLY A 102 5.28 -15.03 4.02
C GLY A 102 6.29 -16.06 3.53
N ILE A 103 6.61 -16.08 2.22
CA ILE A 103 7.63 -16.99 1.67
C ILE A 103 9.05 -16.65 2.16
N ARG A 104 9.35 -15.36 2.43
CA ARG A 104 10.65 -14.96 3.03
C ARG A 104 10.81 -15.35 4.50
N ALA A 105 9.73 -15.68 5.21
CA ALA A 105 9.79 -16.12 6.61
C ALA A 105 10.14 -17.62 6.76
N HIS A 106 10.34 -18.37 5.66
CA HIS A 106 10.56 -19.82 5.71
C HIS A 106 11.84 -20.34 5.04
N GLN A 107 12.85 -19.48 4.82
CA GLN A 107 14.19 -19.96 4.47
C GLN A 107 15.29 -19.25 5.27
N GLN A 108 15.48 -19.71 6.50
CA GLN A 108 16.82 -19.99 6.97
C GLN A 108 16.90 -21.49 7.26
N PRO A 109 17.72 -22.28 6.56
CA PRO A 109 18.15 -23.55 7.12
C PRO A 109 18.95 -23.23 8.39
N ARG A 110 18.38 -23.52 9.57
CA ARG A 110 19.15 -23.68 10.80
C ARG A 110 20.04 -24.91 10.60
N GLY A 111 21.28 -24.64 10.22
CA GLY A 111 22.32 -25.65 10.02
C GLY A 111 23.67 -25.04 9.67
N ALA A 112 23.96 -23.86 10.22
CA ALA A 112 25.28 -23.23 10.17
C ALA A 112 25.83 -23.11 11.60
N ASP A 113 25.81 -24.21 12.34
CA ASP A 113 26.41 -24.38 13.65
C ASP A 113 27.43 -25.53 13.60
N GLY A 114 28.72 -25.17 13.64
CA GLY A 114 29.84 -26.01 14.06
C GLY A 114 30.03 -27.32 13.28
N TYR A 115 31.13 -27.55 12.57
CA TYR A 115 32.44 -27.79 13.17
C TYR A 115 33.46 -27.97 12.03
N GLY A 116 34.70 -27.52 12.25
CA GLY A 116 35.88 -28.11 11.61
C GLY A 116 36.57 -27.30 10.52
N ARG A 117 36.94 -26.03 10.77
CA ARG A 117 38.10 -25.45 10.08
C ARG A 117 39.37 -25.76 10.85
N ALA A 118 40.23 -26.56 10.23
CA ALA A 118 41.61 -26.79 10.62
C ALA A 118 42.39 -25.46 10.68
N GLY A 119 43.28 -25.32 11.68
CA GLY A 119 44.09 -24.13 11.88
C GLY A 119 45.19 -24.33 12.94
N PHE A 120 46.31 -24.91 12.50
CA PHE A 120 47.71 -24.72 12.93
C PHE A 120 48.04 -24.00 14.26
N GLY A 121 48.66 -24.76 15.17
CA GLY A 121 49.96 -24.47 15.81
C GLY A 121 50.16 -23.25 16.72
N ARG A 122 50.55 -23.50 17.97
CA ARG A 122 51.87 -23.08 18.49
C ARG A 122 52.27 -23.84 19.74
N VAL A 123 53.51 -24.30 19.68
CA VAL A 123 54.39 -24.82 20.73
C VAL A 123 54.66 -23.73 21.78
N GLY A 124 54.77 -24.12 23.05
CA GLY A 124 55.22 -23.24 24.13
C GLY A 124 55.40 -23.99 25.45
N MET A 125 56.64 -24.42 25.70
CA MET A 125 57.18 -25.02 26.92
C MET A 125 56.88 -24.22 28.19
N SER A 126 56.61 -24.90 29.31
CA SER A 126 57.49 -25.01 30.49
C SER A 126 56.93 -26.03 31.47
#